data_AF-A0A6I3LHY4-F1
#
_entry.id   AF-A0A6I3LHY4-F1
#
_cell.length_a   1.000
_cell.length_b   1.000
_cell.length_c   1.000
_cell.angle_alpha   90.00
_cell.angle_beta   90.00
_cell.angle_gamma   90.00
#
_symmetry.space_group_name_H-M   'P 1'
#
loop_
_entity.id
_entity.type
_entity.pdbx_description
1 polymer ?
#
loop_
_entity_poly.entity_id
_entity_poly.type
_entity_poly.pdbx_seq_one_letter_code
_entity_poly.pdbx_strand_id
1 'polypeptide(L)'
;LNKVVLEELLHFIKACDADSSVRCIAISGKGKAFCSGQNLKESLDYKAEANEERFIQRIVIDYYNPLVKAIVYAKKPVIALVNGPAVGAGAMLALICDFAVASESAYFS
;
A
#
# COMPACT_ATOMS: atom_id res chain seq x y z
N LEU A 1 2.43 -6.73 -2.12
CA LEU A 1 1.07 -6.40 -1.66
C LEU A 1 0.15 -7.55 -2.01
N ASN A 2 -0.36 -8.26 -1.02
CA ASN A 2 -1.43 -9.26 -1.13
C ASN A 2 -2.69 -8.72 -0.42
N LYS A 3 -3.83 -9.40 -0.52
CA LYS A 3 -5.08 -8.96 0.15
C LYS A 3 -4.89 -8.70 1.64
N VAL A 4 -4.22 -9.62 2.34
CA VAL A 4 -3.96 -9.53 3.79
C VAL A 4 -3.23 -8.23 4.16
N VAL A 5 -2.12 -7.93 3.50
CA VAL A 5 -1.34 -6.70 3.80
C VAL A 5 -2.12 -5.44 3.46
N LEU A 6 -2.94 -5.45 2.40
CA LEU A 6 -3.76 -4.30 2.04
C LEU A 6 -4.84 -4.02 3.10
N GLU A 7 -5.49 -5.07 3.62
CA GLU A 7 -6.47 -4.96 4.71
C GLU A 7 -5.82 -4.52 6.03
N GLU A 8 -4.68 -5.11 6.39
CA GLU A 8 -3.93 -4.75 7.60
C GLU A 8 -3.48 -3.29 7.56
N LEU A 9 -2.96 -2.82 6.41
CA LEU A 9 -2.60 -1.42 6.22
C LEU A 9 -3.82 -0.51 6.33
N LEU A 10 -4.94 -0.86 5.71
CA LEU A 10 -6.17 -0.06 5.80
C LEU A 10 -6.64 0.06 7.26
N HIS A 11 -6.62 -1.04 8.01
CA HIS A 11 -7.03 -1.06 9.40
C HIS A 11 -6.08 -0.22 10.26
N PHE A 12 -4.77 -0.36 10.05
CA PHE A 12 -3.75 0.40 10.74
C PHE A 12 -3.90 1.91 10.49
N ILE A 13 -4.04 2.34 9.23
CA ILE A 13 -4.22 3.75 8.87
C ILE A 13 -5.46 4.33 9.57
N LYS A 14 -6.59 3.64 9.52
CA LYS A 14 -7.83 4.11 10.16
C LYS A 14 -7.71 4.19 11.69
N ALA A 15 -7.10 3.18 12.31
CA ALA A 15 -6.89 3.17 13.76
C ALA A 15 -5.97 4.32 14.18
N CYS A 16 -4.85 4.49 13.47
CA CYS A 16 -3.92 5.57 13.71
C CYS A 16 -4.52 6.94 13.42
N ASP A 17 -5.42 7.10 12.44
CA ASP A 17 -6.09 8.38 12.17
C ASP A 17 -7.11 8.76 13.25
N ALA A 18 -7.79 7.77 13.84
CA ALA A 18 -8.75 7.97 14.93
C ALA A 18 -8.09 8.31 16.29
N ASP A 19 -6.86 7.84 16.55
CA ASP A 19 -6.19 7.99 17.84
C ASP A 19 -5.58 9.39 18.05
N SER A 20 -6.18 10.22 18.92
CA SER A 20 -5.70 11.60 19.16
C SER A 20 -4.25 11.72 19.68
N SER A 21 -3.67 10.63 20.21
CA SER A 21 -2.27 10.60 20.62
C SER A 21 -1.29 10.48 19.45
N VAL A 22 -1.74 9.93 18.31
CA VAL A 22 -0.94 9.81 17.09
C VAL A 22 -0.91 11.15 16.36
N ARG A 23 0.30 11.60 16.02
CA ARG A 23 0.54 12.89 15.32
C ARG A 23 0.97 12.73 13.86
N CYS A 24 1.50 11.57 13.50
CA CYS A 24 1.99 11.25 12.16
C CYS A 24 2.02 9.72 12.00
N ILE A 25 1.88 9.25 10.77
CA ILE A 25 1.93 7.84 10.40
C ILE A 25 3.11 7.63 9.45
N ALA A 26 3.95 6.63 9.71
CA ALA A 26 5.07 6.28 8.84
C ALA A 26 4.90 4.87 8.29
N ILE A 27 5.17 4.69 6.99
CA ILE A 27 5.14 3.41 6.29
C ILE A 27 6.55 3.12 5.78
N SER A 28 7.07 1.91 6.02
CA SER A 28 8.39 1.48 5.54
C SER A 28 8.39 -0.01 5.20
N GLY A 29 9.37 -0.45 4.41
CA GLY A 29 9.55 -1.86 4.08
C GLY A 29 10.56 -2.53 5.00
N LYS A 30 10.33 -3.81 5.33
CA LYS A 30 11.33 -4.62 6.03
C LYS A 30 12.37 -5.17 5.05
N GLY A 31 13.65 -5.00 5.36
CA GLY A 31 14.76 -5.56 4.58
C GLY A 31 15.30 -4.60 3.53
N LYS A 32 15.66 -5.12 2.34
CA LYS A 32 16.37 -4.35 1.29
C LYS A 32 15.45 -3.55 0.36
N ALA A 33 14.15 -3.77 0.39
CA ALA A 33 13.19 -3.09 -0.45
C ALA A 33 12.09 -2.44 0.38
N PHE A 34 11.52 -1.36 -0.15
CA PHE A 34 10.31 -0.77 0.40
C PHE A 34 9.12 -1.65 0.07
N CYS A 35 8.85 -1.85 -1.22
CA CYS A 35 7.77 -2.71 -1.69
C CYS A 35 7.95 -3.05 -3.17
N SER A 36 7.95 -4.34 -3.51
CA SER A 36 8.09 -4.82 -4.90
C SER A 36 6.75 -4.88 -5.67
N GLY A 37 5.69 -4.28 -5.14
CA GLY A 37 4.39 -4.21 -5.81
C GLY A 37 3.43 -5.35 -5.51
N GLN A 38 2.46 -5.56 -6.39
CA GLN A 38 1.39 -6.54 -6.26
C GLN A 38 1.95 -7.97 -6.25
N ASN A 39 1.41 -8.83 -5.39
CA ASN A 39 1.70 -10.25 -5.46
C ASN A 39 1.06 -10.84 -6.71
N LEU A 40 1.87 -11.05 -7.75
CA LEU A 40 1.40 -11.56 -9.02
C LEU A 40 0.91 -13.01 -8.94
N LYS A 41 1.41 -13.82 -8.02
CA LYS A 41 0.91 -15.20 -7.87
C LYS A 41 -0.56 -15.20 -7.47
N GLU A 42 -0.94 -14.32 -6.56
CA GLU A 42 -2.33 -14.14 -6.14
C GLU A 42 -3.18 -13.45 -7.23
N SER A 43 -2.61 -12.50 -7.97
CA SER A 43 -3.31 -11.82 -9.06
C SER A 43 -3.52 -12.70 -10.30
N LEU A 44 -2.67 -13.71 -10.49
CA LEU A 44 -2.70 -14.63 -11.62
C LEU A 44 -3.26 -16.02 -11.27
N ASP A 45 -3.69 -16.25 -10.02
CA ASP A 45 -4.36 -17.49 -9.61
C ASP A 45 -5.81 -17.53 -10.12
N TYR A 46 -5.94 -17.47 -11.45
CA TYR A 46 -7.18 -17.51 -12.23
C TYR A 46 -7.98 -18.80 -12.02
N LYS A 47 -7.41 -19.82 -11.37
CA LYS A 47 -8.00 -21.16 -11.28
C LYS A 47 -9.03 -21.31 -10.18
N ALA A 48 -9.10 -20.40 -9.20
CA ALA A 48 -10.09 -20.49 -8.11
C ALA A 48 -11.44 -19.82 -8.44
N GLU A 49 -11.47 -18.83 -9.33
CA GLU A 49 -12.67 -18.07 -9.70
C GLU A 49 -12.80 -17.99 -11.22
N ALA A 50 -12.99 -19.13 -11.88
CA ALA A 50 -13.11 -19.27 -13.33
C ALA A 50 -14.31 -18.53 -13.98
N ASN A 51 -15.05 -17.70 -13.22
CA ASN A 51 -16.26 -17.00 -13.66
C ASN A 51 -16.22 -15.47 -13.53
N GLU A 52 -15.10 -14.86 -13.12
CA GLU A 52 -15.03 -13.40 -13.04
C GLU A 52 -13.99 -12.82 -13.98
N GLU A 53 -14.45 -12.39 -15.16
CA GLU A 53 -13.73 -11.51 -16.11
C GLU A 53 -13.13 -10.23 -15.45
N ARG A 54 -13.44 -9.98 -14.16
CA ARG A 54 -13.15 -8.75 -13.43
C ARG A 54 -12.38 -8.97 -12.12
N PHE A 55 -11.75 -10.12 -11.90
CA PHE A 55 -11.01 -10.40 -10.66
C PHE A 55 -10.00 -9.29 -10.28
N ILE A 56 -9.20 -8.83 -11.25
CA ILE A 56 -8.25 -7.72 -11.03
C ILE A 56 -8.98 -6.42 -10.67
N GLN A 57 -10.12 -6.13 -11.30
CA GLN A 57 -10.92 -4.95 -10.99
C GLN A 57 -11.46 -5.01 -9.56
N ARG A 58 -11.86 -6.20 -9.08
CA ARG A 58 -12.25 -6.38 -7.68
C ARG A 58 -11.12 -6.15 -6.70
N ILE A 59 -9.91 -6.65 -6.99
CA ILE A 59 -8.74 -6.33 -6.15
C ILE A 59 -8.57 -4.81 -6.01
N VAL A 60 -8.75 -4.07 -7.10
CA VAL A 60 -8.67 -2.60 -7.07
C VAL A 60 -9.80 -1.98 -6.26
N ILE A 61 -11.05 -2.36 -6.54
CA ILE A 61 -12.24 -1.77 -5.93
C ILE A 61 -12.33 -2.08 -4.43
N ASP A 62 -12.05 -3.32 -4.05
CA ASP A 62 -12.31 -3.83 -2.71
C ASP A 62 -11.12 -3.60 -1.75
N TYR A 63 -9.89 -3.52 -2.27
CA TYR A 63 -8.68 -3.45 -1.44
C TYR A 63 -7.87 -2.16 -1.66
N TYR A 64 -7.51 -1.84 -2.91
CA TYR A 64 -6.68 -0.65 -3.17
C TYR A 64 -7.44 0.66 -2.95
N ASN A 65 -8.63 0.80 -3.52
CA ASN A 65 -9.39 2.05 -3.44
C ASN A 65 -9.69 2.47 -1.99
N PRO A 66 -10.11 1.58 -1.07
CA PRO A 66 -10.28 1.94 0.33
C PRO A 66 -8.98 2.37 1.02
N LEU A 67 -7.86 1.67 0.76
CA LEU A 67 -6.56 2.02 1.31
C LEU A 67 -6.08 3.40 0.82
N VAL A 68 -6.16 3.64 -0.50
CA VAL A 68 -5.80 4.92 -1.11
C VAL A 68 -6.61 6.05 -0.48
N LYS A 69 -7.94 5.90 -0.38
CA LYS A 69 -8.80 6.91 0.25
C LYS A 69 -8.45 7.13 1.72
N ALA A 70 -8.15 6.07 2.47
CA ALA A 70 -7.80 6.19 3.88
C ALA A 70 -6.49 6.97 4.08
N ILE A 71 -5.50 6.79 3.21
CA ILE A 71 -4.24 7.54 3.25
C ILE A 71 -4.46 8.99 2.80
N VAL A 72 -5.06 9.19 1.62
CA VAL A 72 -5.23 10.53 1.01
C VAL A 72 -6.13 11.45 1.84
N TYR A 73 -7.12 10.91 2.55
CA TYR A 73 -8.02 11.69 3.40
C TYR A 73 -7.68 11.61 4.89
N ALA A 74 -6.53 11.04 5.27
CA ALA A 74 -6.09 11.03 6.66
C ALA A 74 -5.97 12.46 7.19
N LYS A 75 -6.35 12.68 8.45
CA LYS A 75 -6.20 13.98 9.13
C LYS A 75 -4.77 14.20 9.64
N LYS A 76 -3.92 13.18 9.54
CA LYS A 76 -2.56 13.13 10.05
C LYS A 76 -1.59 12.96 8.89
N PRO A 77 -0.41 13.61 8.93
CA PRO A 77 0.61 13.41 7.91
C PRO A 77 0.99 11.93 7.80
N VAL A 78 0.92 11.39 6.58
CA VAL A 78 1.37 10.04 6.24
C VAL A 78 2.67 10.13 5.45
N ILE A 79 3.71 9.48 5.94
CA ILE A 79 5.07 9.55 5.39
C ILE A 79 5.51 8.16 4.91
N ALA A 80 5.94 8.07 3.65
CA ALA A 80 6.65 6.91 3.14
C ALA A 80 8.14 7.03 3.43
N LEU A 81 8.68 6.11 4.23
CA LEU A 81 10.11 5.94 4.49
C LEU A 81 10.66 4.85 3.56
N VAL A 82 11.11 5.26 2.38
CA VAL A 82 11.48 4.38 1.27
C VAL A 82 12.93 3.93 1.42
N ASN A 83 13.11 2.76 2.04
CA ASN A 83 14.40 2.16 2.40
C ASN A 83 15.12 1.40 1.27
N GLY A 84 14.54 1.38 0.07
CA GLY A 84 15.02 0.61 -1.07
C GLY A 84 13.99 0.61 -2.21
N PRO A 85 14.05 -0.35 -3.14
CA PRO A 85 13.15 -0.38 -4.30
C PRO A 85 11.66 -0.26 -3.93
N ALA A 86 10.95 0.65 -4.61
CA ALA A 86 9.50 0.83 -4.58
C ALA A 86 8.96 0.67 -6.01
N VAL A 87 8.28 -0.44 -6.30
CA VAL A 87 7.97 -0.85 -7.68
C VAL A 87 6.48 -1.10 -7.88
N GLY A 88 5.93 -0.61 -9.00
CA GLY A 88 4.53 -0.80 -9.39
C GLY A 88 3.56 -0.32 -8.30
N ALA A 89 2.71 -1.21 -7.79
CA ALA A 89 1.81 -0.89 -6.68
C ALA A 89 2.56 -0.46 -5.39
N GLY A 90 3.83 -0.83 -5.24
CA GLY A 90 4.69 -0.38 -4.16
C GLY A 90 5.16 1.07 -4.34
N ALA A 91 5.46 1.47 -5.58
CA ALA A 91 5.71 2.88 -5.91
C ALA A 91 4.46 3.71 -5.68
N MET A 92 3.30 3.23 -6.15
CA MET A 92 2.01 3.87 -5.90
C MET A 92 1.76 4.09 -4.40
N LEU A 93 2.01 3.09 -3.54
CA LEU A 93 1.84 3.22 -2.08
C LEU A 93 2.69 4.35 -1.49
N ALA A 94 3.93 4.54 -1.98
CA ALA A 94 4.76 5.66 -1.55
C ALA A 94 4.24 7.01 -2.10
N LEU A 95 3.77 7.04 -3.34
CA LEU A 95 3.34 8.25 -4.04
C LEU A 95 1.99 8.82 -3.56
N ILE A 96 1.15 8.01 -2.93
CA ILE A 96 -0.12 8.47 -2.32
C ILE A 96 0.06 9.04 -0.91
N CYS A 97 1.24 8.88 -0.29
CA CYS A 97 1.56 9.50 0.99
C CYS A 97 1.84 11.00 0.81
N ASP A 98 1.74 11.79 1.88
CA ASP A 98 2.00 13.25 1.82
C ASP A 98 3.47 13.55 1.52
N PHE A 99 4.37 12.76 2.09
CA PHE A 99 5.81 12.89 1.90
C PHE A 99 6.45 11.52 1.64
N ALA A 100 7.47 11.50 0.79
CA ALA A 100 8.36 10.36 0.63
C ALA A 100 9.79 10.77 0.99
N VAL A 101 10.38 10.08 1.95
CA VAL A 101 11.80 10.20 2.32
C VAL A 101 12.50 8.94 1.85
N ALA A 102 13.38 9.07 0.87
CA ALA A 102 14.03 7.96 0.20
C ALA A 102 15.51 7.87 0.57
N SER A 103 16.01 6.66 0.82
CA SER A 103 17.45 6.41 0.93
C SER A 103 18.13 6.62 -0.43
N GLU A 104 19.44 6.90 -0.45
CA GLU A 104 20.21 7.05 -1.70
C GLU A 104 20.13 5.83 -2.63
N SER A 105 19.95 4.63 -2.05
CA SER A 105 19.81 3.36 -2.78
C SER A 105 18.37 3.05 -3.23
N ALA A 106 17.40 3.90 -2.91
CA ALA A 106 16.00 3.69 -3.30
C ALA A 106 15.78 4.14 -4.75
N TYR A 107 14.84 3.47 -5.42
CA TYR A 107 14.34 3.90 -6.72
C TYR A 107 12.84 3.60 -6.83
N PHE A 108 12.21 4.31 -7.76
CA PHE A 108 10.79 4.18 -8.10
C PHE A 108 10.66 3.73 -9.55
N SER A 109 9.83 2.72 -9.83
CA SER A 109 9.58 2.21 -11.19
C SER A 109 8.20 1.59 -11.33
#